data_AF-W1Y058-F1
#
_entry.id   AF-W1Y058-F1
#
_cell.length_a   1.000
_cell.length_b   1.000
_cell.length_c   1.000
_cell.angle_alpha   90.00
_cell.angle_beta   90.00
_cell.angle_gamma   90.00
#
_symmetry.space_group_name_H-M   'P 1'
#
loop_
_entity.id
_entity.type
_entity.pdbx_description
1 polymer ?
#
loop_
_entity_poly.entity_id
_entity_poly.type
_entity_poly.pdbx_seq_one_letter_code
_entity_poly.pdbx_strand_id
1 'polypeptide(L)'
;SGHLILAKFSGPVMEKTGGIAHGMSGSPVYINGKLVGAVAYGWGFADGTIGMITPIEDMVKLWNIPYEKNLSRPWDDKQLIPLGTPLMAYGFDAASMDYFKSKLPQYKYETY
;
A
#
# COMPACT_ATOMS: atom_id res chain seq x y z
N SER A 1 -8.84 14.96 12.29
CA SER A 1 -8.54 15.20 10.87
C SER A 1 -7.04 15.34 10.72
N GLY A 2 -6.41 14.62 9.79
CA GLY A 2 -4.99 14.82 9.46
C GLY A 2 -4.84 15.95 8.46
N HIS A 3 -3.76 16.72 8.56
CA HIS A 3 -3.43 17.75 7.58
C HIS A 3 -2.47 17.15 6.55
N LEU A 4 -2.63 17.50 5.27
CA LEU A 4 -1.71 17.08 4.21
C LEU A 4 -0.86 18.28 3.76
N ILE A 5 0.38 18.00 3.36
CA ILE A 5 1.26 19.02 2.77
C ILE A 5 1.13 18.91 1.25
N LEU A 6 0.68 19.98 0.60
CA LEU A 6 0.64 20.07 -0.85
C LEU A 6 2.03 20.42 -1.38
N ALA A 7 2.50 19.70 -2.39
CA ALA A 7 3.79 19.94 -3.02
C ALA A 7 3.72 19.78 -4.55
N LYS A 8 4.59 20.54 -5.24
CA LYS A 8 4.90 20.34 -6.65
C LYS A 8 6.27 19.66 -6.77
N PHE A 9 6.32 18.55 -7.49
CA PHE A 9 7.50 17.72 -7.67
C PHE A 9 8.14 17.99 -9.03
N SER A 10 9.47 17.99 -9.10
CA SER A 10 10.18 18.24 -10.35
C SER A 10 11.49 17.47 -10.40
N GLY A 11 12.12 17.46 -11.57
CA GLY A 11 13.41 16.83 -11.81
C GLY A 11 13.32 15.62 -12.75
N PRO A 12 14.48 14.98 -13.05
CA PRO A 12 14.61 14.02 -14.15
C PRO A 12 13.69 12.80 -14.04
N VAL A 13 13.37 12.37 -12.82
CA VAL A 13 12.43 11.26 -12.59
C VAL A 13 11.02 11.69 -12.97
N MET A 14 10.55 12.85 -12.52
CA MET A 14 9.22 13.36 -12.83
C MET A 14 9.02 13.61 -14.32
N GLU A 15 10.06 14.13 -15.00
CA GLU A 15 10.05 14.34 -16.45
C GLU A 15 9.91 13.01 -17.22
N LYS A 16 10.61 11.96 -16.76
CA LYS A 16 10.56 10.63 -17.38
C LYS A 16 9.25 9.91 -17.12
N THR A 17 8.67 10.07 -15.93
CA THR A 17 7.45 9.36 -15.53
C THR A 17 6.17 10.13 -15.87
N GLY A 18 6.28 11.37 -16.33
CA GLY A 18 5.12 12.23 -16.61
C GLY A 18 4.42 12.72 -15.34
N GLY A 19 5.14 12.78 -14.22
CA GLY A 19 4.61 13.11 -12.90
C GLY A 19 4.76 11.98 -11.87
N ILE A 20 4.00 12.06 -10.78
CA ILE A 20 3.98 11.08 -9.70
C ILE A 20 3.35 9.78 -10.24
N ALA A 21 4.17 8.73 -10.36
CA ALA A 21 3.73 7.43 -10.84
C ALA A 21 3.29 6.51 -9.69
N HIS A 22 2.50 5.49 -10.03
CA HIS A 22 2.22 4.38 -9.13
C HIS A 22 3.53 3.73 -8.62
N GLY A 23 3.55 3.39 -7.34
CA GLY A 23 4.75 2.88 -6.66
C GLY A 23 5.60 3.94 -5.97
N MET A 24 5.37 5.24 -6.23
CA MET A 24 6.06 6.32 -5.49
C MET A 24 5.44 6.62 -4.12
N SER A 25 4.28 6.03 -3.82
CA SER A 25 3.64 6.14 -2.50
C SER A 25 4.57 5.60 -1.41
N GLY A 26 4.67 6.32 -0.30
CA GLY A 26 5.59 6.02 0.80
C GLY A 26 7.00 6.58 0.65
N SER A 27 7.35 7.21 -0.48
CA SER A 27 8.67 7.83 -0.66
C SER A 27 8.93 8.92 0.39
N PRO A 28 10.06 8.89 1.12
CA PRO A 28 10.32 9.85 2.18
C PRO A 28 10.67 11.22 1.62
N VAL A 29 10.13 12.27 2.23
CA VAL A 29 10.36 13.67 1.85
C VAL A 29 11.14 14.39 2.94
N TYR A 30 12.24 15.04 2.56
CA TYR A 30 13.13 15.73 3.48
C TYR A 30 13.22 17.22 3.17
N ILE A 31 13.33 18.05 4.21
CA ILE A 31 13.73 19.46 4.13
C ILE A 31 14.92 19.65 5.07
N ASN A 32 16.03 20.18 4.55
CA ASN A 32 17.26 20.41 5.32
C ASN A 32 17.75 19.15 6.07
N GLY A 33 17.66 17.98 5.42
CA GLY A 33 18.05 16.69 6.00
C GLY A 33 17.10 16.13 7.07
N LYS A 34 15.98 16.80 7.35
CA LYS A 34 14.97 16.34 8.31
C LYS A 34 13.77 15.73 7.58
N LEU A 35 13.31 14.58 8.05
CA LEU A 35 12.12 13.92 7.52
C LEU A 35 10.89 14.78 7.82
N VAL A 36 10.15 15.14 6.78
CA VAL A 36 8.91 15.93 6.87
C VAL A 36 7.68 15.05 6.67
N GLY A 37 7.80 13.95 5.93
CA GLY A 37 6.68 13.05 5.65
C GLY A 37 6.97 12.07 4.53
N ALA A 38 5.91 11.52 3.95
CA ALA A 38 5.99 10.63 2.80
C ALA A 38 4.95 10.98 1.74
N VAL A 39 5.31 10.79 0.46
CA VAL A 39 4.40 10.97 -0.69
C VAL A 39 3.22 10.01 -0.54
N ALA A 40 1.99 10.52 -0.63
CA ALA A 40 0.80 9.73 -0.36
C ALA A 40 -0.17 9.69 -1.55
N TYR A 41 -0.44 10.83 -2.17
CA TYR A 41 -1.46 10.95 -3.21
C TYR A 41 -1.00 11.85 -4.37
N GLY A 42 -1.29 11.44 -5.59
CA GLY A 42 -1.33 12.32 -6.77
C GLY A 42 -2.77 12.44 -7.26
N TRP A 43 -3.12 13.52 -7.96
CA TRP A 43 -4.44 13.66 -8.58
C TRP A 43 -4.41 13.13 -10.01
N GLY A 44 -5.28 12.16 -10.34
CA GLY A 44 -5.35 11.60 -11.70
C GLY A 44 -5.86 12.56 -12.79
N PHE A 45 -6.43 13.72 -12.41
CA PHE A 45 -6.97 14.74 -13.34
C PHE A 45 -6.26 16.10 -13.24
N ALA A 46 -5.24 16.24 -12.39
CA ALA A 46 -4.47 17.47 -12.25
C ALA A 46 -3.10 17.34 -12.95
N ASP A 47 -2.31 18.41 -12.94
CA ASP A 47 -0.87 18.35 -13.26
C ASP A 47 -0.25 17.18 -12.47
N GLY A 48 0.26 16.17 -13.18
CA GLY A 48 0.81 14.95 -12.58
C GLY A 48 1.99 15.21 -11.66
N THR A 49 2.54 16.42 -11.66
CA THR A 49 3.60 16.84 -10.74
C THR A 49 3.10 17.39 -9.42
N ILE A 50 1.79 17.54 -9.23
CA ILE A 50 1.20 18.01 -7.98
C ILE A 50 0.72 16.82 -7.15
N GLY A 51 1.18 16.76 -5.90
CA GLY A 51 0.80 15.69 -4.99
C GLY A 51 0.79 16.12 -3.53
N MET A 52 0.36 15.19 -2.69
CA MET A 52 0.21 15.37 -1.26
C MET A 52 1.19 14.49 -0.50
N ILE A 53 1.70 15.05 0.59
CA ILE A 53 2.61 14.40 1.52
C ILE A 53 1.87 14.24 2.84
N THR A 54 1.85 13.01 3.36
CA THR A 54 1.43 12.74 4.73
C THR A 54 2.54 13.21 5.67
N PRO A 55 2.30 14.15 6.59
CA PRO A 55 3.33 14.62 7.51
C PRO A 55 3.85 13.51 8.43
N ILE A 56 5.12 13.56 8.77
CA ILE A 56 5.75 12.62 9.71
C ILE A 56 5.10 12.71 11.09
N GLU A 57 4.64 13.90 11.50
CA GLU A 57 3.96 14.11 12.78
C GLU A 57 2.72 13.21 12.93
N ASP A 58 1.94 13.06 11.86
CA ASP A 58 0.74 12.22 11.87
C ASP A 58 1.08 10.73 11.95
N MET A 59 2.22 10.31 11.38
CA MET A 59 2.70 8.93 11.50
C MET A 59 3.26 8.64 12.91
N VAL A 60 4.01 9.58 13.47
CA VAL A 60 4.64 9.46 14.81
C VAL A 60 3.57 9.35 15.90
N LYS A 61 2.42 10.03 15.75
CA LYS A 61 1.27 9.89 16.66
C LYS A 61 0.82 8.43 16.82
N LEU A 62 1.00 7.60 15.78
CA LEU A 62 0.61 6.19 15.83
C LEU A 62 1.40 5.36 16.85
N TRP A 63 2.64 5.76 17.17
CA TRP A 63 3.44 5.03 18.19
C TRP A 63 2.86 5.11 19.60
N ASN A 64 2.11 6.17 19.88
CA ASN A 64 1.51 6.40 21.19
C ASN A 64 0.06 5.90 21.26
N ILE A 65 -0.47 5.33 20.17
CA ILE A 65 -1.75 4.65 20.21
C ILE A 65 -1.51 3.33 20.98
N PRO A 66 -2.19 3.12 22.13
CA PRO A 66 -2.06 1.87 22.87
C PRO A 66 -2.38 0.72 21.92
N TYR A 67 -1.40 -0.17 21.73
CA TYR A 67 -1.66 -1.40 20.99
C TYR A 67 -2.66 -2.22 21.80
N GLU A 68 -3.91 -2.25 21.36
CA GLU A 68 -4.93 -3.12 21.93
C GLU A 68 -4.56 -4.57 21.60
N LYS A 69 -3.86 -5.23 22.51
CA LYS A 69 -3.54 -6.66 22.40
C LYS A 69 -4.81 -7.53 22.42
N ASN A 70 -5.90 -6.98 22.94
CA ASN A 70 -7.24 -7.54 22.97
C ASN A 70 -8.18 -6.79 22.01
N LEU A 71 -7.74 -6.51 20.78
CA LEU A 71 -8.71 -6.41 19.70
C LEU A 71 -9.57 -7.67 19.78
N SER A 72 -10.90 -7.52 19.80
CA SER A 72 -11.81 -8.66 19.63
C SER A 72 -11.27 -9.43 18.45
N ARG A 73 -10.80 -10.67 18.67
CA ARG A 73 -10.32 -11.54 17.59
C ARG A 73 -11.57 -12.00 16.87
N PRO A 74 -12.05 -11.33 15.82
CA PRO A 74 -13.26 -11.78 15.14
C PRO A 74 -12.95 -13.12 14.44
N TRP A 75 -11.65 -13.44 14.29
CA TRP A 75 -11.10 -14.67 13.76
C TRP A 75 -11.02 -15.82 14.77
N ASP A 76 -11.23 -15.56 16.07
CA ASP A 76 -11.38 -16.58 17.12
C ASP A 76 -12.87 -16.83 17.40
N ASP A 77 -13.72 -16.47 16.44
CA ASP A 77 -15.12 -16.87 16.42
C ASP A 77 -15.20 -18.31 15.90
N LYS A 78 -15.64 -19.24 16.77
CA LYS A 78 -15.85 -20.64 16.40
C LYS A 78 -16.94 -20.82 15.32
N GLN A 79 -17.63 -19.74 14.96
CA GLN A 79 -18.66 -19.69 13.91
C GLN A 79 -18.16 -19.13 12.58
N LEU A 80 -16.84 -18.87 12.42
CA LEU A 80 -16.32 -18.44 11.12
C LEU A 80 -16.58 -19.50 10.04
N ILE A 81 -17.31 -19.11 8.99
CA ILE A 81 -17.37 -19.85 7.74
C ILE A 81 -16.06 -19.54 6.99
N PRO A 82 -15.24 -20.54 6.63
CA PRO A 82 -14.03 -20.32 5.85
C PRO A 82 -14.37 -19.60 4.54
N LEU A 83 -13.95 -18.35 4.41
CA LEU A 83 -14.04 -17.59 3.16
C LEU A 83 -12.80 -17.90 2.32
N GLY A 84 -12.97 -18.75 1.30
CA GLY A 84 -12.02 -18.83 0.20
C GLY A 84 -12.07 -17.50 -0.54
N THR A 85 -11.17 -16.57 -0.22
CA THR A 85 -11.07 -15.30 -0.96
C THR A 85 -10.50 -15.63 -2.34
N PRO A 86 -11.26 -15.48 -3.43
CA PRO A 86 -10.76 -15.82 -4.75
C PRO A 86 -9.60 -14.86 -5.08
N LEU A 87 -8.43 -15.44 -5.32
CA LEU A 87 -7.29 -14.71 -5.85
C LEU A 87 -7.33 -14.82 -7.36
N MET A 88 -7.60 -13.72 -8.05
CA MET A 88 -7.50 -13.66 -9.50
C MET A 88 -6.05 -13.43 -9.89
N ALA A 89 -5.48 -14.38 -10.61
CA ALA A 89 -4.17 -14.26 -11.25
C ALA A 89 -4.37 -14.38 -12.77
N TYR A 90 -3.68 -13.53 -13.54
CA TYR A 90 -3.72 -13.55 -15.00
C TYR A 90 -2.30 -13.58 -15.55
N GLY A 91 -2.13 -14.09 -16.78
CA GLY A 91 -0.85 -14.08 -17.49
C GLY A 91 0.05 -15.28 -17.20
N PHE A 92 -0.47 -16.31 -16.54
CA PHE A 92 0.23 -17.57 -16.37
C PHE A 92 -0.40 -18.69 -17.21
N ASP A 93 0.44 -19.61 -17.68
CA ASP A 93 -0.01 -20.82 -18.36
C ASP A 93 -0.48 -21.91 -17.37
N ALA A 94 -1.12 -22.96 -17.90
CA ALA A 94 -1.65 -24.06 -17.09
C ALA A 94 -0.55 -24.75 -16.26
N ALA A 95 0.65 -24.93 -16.83
CA ALA A 95 1.78 -25.57 -16.15
C ALA A 95 2.25 -24.77 -14.93
N SER A 96 2.28 -23.44 -15.05
CA SER A 96 2.59 -22.54 -13.95
C SER A 96 1.53 -22.63 -12.84
N MET A 97 0.26 -22.81 -13.20
CA MET A 97 -0.85 -22.92 -12.23
C MET A 97 -0.79 -24.23 -11.46
N ASP A 98 -0.50 -25.33 -12.14
CA ASP A 98 -0.25 -26.63 -11.52
C ASP A 98 0.98 -26.57 -10.60
N TYR A 99 2.04 -25.86 -11.03
CA TYR A 99 3.21 -25.65 -10.21
C TYR A 99 2.87 -24.91 -8.91
N PHE A 100 2.13 -23.79 -8.96
CA PHE A 100 1.75 -23.07 -7.73
C PHE A 100 0.86 -23.91 -6.82
N LYS A 101 -0.08 -24.66 -7.39
CA LYS A 101 -0.92 -25.61 -6.64
C LYS A 101 -0.08 -26.64 -5.88
N SER A 102 0.98 -27.17 -6.50
CA SER A 102 1.90 -28.10 -5.84
C SER A 102 2.73 -27.47 -4.72
N LYS A 103 3.01 -26.16 -4.79
CA LYS A 103 3.87 -25.44 -3.83
C LYS A 103 3.12 -24.81 -2.67
N LEU A 104 1.80 -24.69 -2.77
CA LEU A 104 0.95 -24.03 -1.77
C LEU A 104 -0.13 -24.96 -1.17
N PRO A 105 0.17 -26.22 -0.82
CA PRO A 105 -0.84 -27.16 -0.34
C PRO A 105 -1.50 -26.72 0.99
N GLN A 106 -0.76 -25.99 1.83
CA GLN A 106 -1.24 -25.46 3.11
C GLN A 106 -2.32 -24.39 2.97
N TYR A 107 -2.42 -23.74 1.81
CA TYR A 107 -3.37 -22.66 1.55
C TYR A 107 -4.63 -23.13 0.83
N LYS A 108 -4.78 -24.44 0.55
CA LYS A 108 -5.90 -25.01 -0.21
C LYS A 108 -6.15 -24.24 -1.52
N TYR A 109 -5.06 -23.90 -2.21
CA TYR A 109 -5.10 -23.14 -3.45
C TYR A 109 -5.84 -23.93 -4.53
N GLU A 110 -6.92 -23.37 -5.05
CA GLU A 110 -7.70 -23.92 -6.16
C GLU A 110 -7.61 -22.97 -7.36
N THR A 111 -7.47 -23.57 -8.53
CA THR A 111 -7.41 -22.91 -9.83
C THR A 111 -8.66 -23.31 -10.59
N TYR A 112 -9.43 -22.33 -11.08
CA TYR A 112 -10.63 -22.55 -11.91
C TYR A 112 -10.31 -22.40 -13.39
#